data_AF-A0A093DRH4-F1
#
_entry.id   AF-A0A093DRH4-F1
#
_cell.length_a   1.000
_cell.length_b   1.000
_cell.length_c   1.000
_cell.angle_alpha   90.00
_cell.angle_beta   90.00
_cell.angle_gamma   90.00
#
_symmetry.space_group_name_H-M   'P 1'
#
loop_
_entity.id
_entity.type
_entity.pdbx_description
1 polymer ?
#
loop_
_entity_poly.entity_id
_entity_poly.type
_entity_poly.pdbx_seq_one_letter_code
_entity_poly.pdbx_strand_id
1 'polypeptide(L)'
;ADKLRQKLEELEKEKKSLKFQLPSRHPLISSFLDKFVTQVQAAFHWAANDRVRHEETRLWHENEHKLLTSAYQERMHVSATKRNELFQQKKWLQKETEDLRARLAILEAKDQQLRREIEEQDRLIQSQDCELTTSLGCISLRELQEISKAVDDTLASSYQIPFSLDLPGTIKSLLEKEQSCSMSIKETTTKVCTSQKLCSTLRRKVSDIETQLPALLEAKMLAVSGSNFGTAKDLTEEIRSLTSEKEGLEGLLNELLLLSARNVRKLERIKDDYTRLKQELEQGEAAF
;
A
#
# COMPACT_ATOMS: atom_id res chain seq x y z
N ALA A 1 98.88 -74.75 -2.64
CA ALA A 1 98.09 -73.62 -2.10
C ALA A 1 97.74 -72.58 -3.17
N ASP A 2 98.51 -72.46 -4.27
CA ASP A 2 98.38 -71.34 -5.22
C ASP A 2 97.19 -71.41 -6.20
N LYS A 3 96.71 -72.60 -6.59
CA LYS A 3 95.54 -72.74 -7.47
C LYS A 3 94.24 -72.19 -6.88
N LEU A 4 94.11 -72.20 -5.55
CA LEU A 4 92.94 -71.65 -4.85
C LEU A 4 92.96 -70.12 -4.79
N ARG A 5 94.15 -69.51 -4.68
CA ARG A 5 94.29 -68.05 -4.73
C ARG A 5 93.94 -67.51 -6.10
N GLN A 6 94.41 -68.16 -7.17
CA GLN A 6 94.12 -67.73 -8.53
C GLN A 6 92.62 -67.80 -8.86
N LYS A 7 91.92 -68.87 -8.44
CA LYS A 7 90.46 -68.96 -8.61
C LYS A 7 89.67 -67.92 -7.79
N LEU A 8 90.15 -67.57 -6.61
CA LEU A 8 89.52 -66.50 -5.81
C LEU A 8 89.66 -65.13 -6.47
N GLU A 9 90.82 -64.88 -7.08
CA GLU A 9 91.10 -63.61 -7.76
C GLU A 9 90.30 -63.48 -9.07
N GLU A 10 90.10 -64.57 -9.81
CA GLU A 10 89.19 -64.62 -10.97
C GLU A 10 87.73 -64.37 -10.57
N LEU A 11 87.24 -65.03 -9.50
CA LEU A 11 85.89 -64.83 -8.98
C LEU A 11 85.65 -63.41 -8.48
N GLU A 12 86.65 -62.78 -7.88
CA GLU A 12 86.54 -61.40 -7.43
C GLU A 12 86.52 -60.41 -8.60
N LYS A 13 87.23 -60.71 -9.69
CA LYS A 13 87.19 -59.94 -10.94
C LYS A 13 85.84 -60.08 -11.65
N GLU A 14 85.27 -61.28 -11.67
CA GLU A 14 83.95 -61.57 -12.27
C GLU A 14 82.80 -60.96 -11.45
N LYS A 15 82.88 -61.00 -10.11
CA LYS A 15 81.94 -60.29 -9.23
C LYS A 15 81.94 -58.77 -9.45
N LYS A 16 83.10 -58.19 -9.76
CA LYS A 16 83.23 -56.75 -10.07
C LYS A 16 82.73 -56.40 -11.49
N SER A 17 82.59 -57.36 -12.41
CA SER A 17 82.08 -57.13 -13.78
C SER A 17 80.55 -57.33 -13.91
N LEU A 18 79.93 -58.08 -13.01
CA LEU A 18 78.49 -58.33 -12.99
C LEU A 18 77.70 -57.10 -12.51
N LYS A 19 77.04 -56.40 -13.43
CA LYS A 19 76.10 -55.31 -13.11
C LYS A 19 74.74 -55.89 -12.71
N PHE A 20 74.53 -56.12 -11.42
CA PHE A 20 73.22 -56.47 -10.87
C PHE A 20 72.27 -55.27 -11.01
N GLN A 21 71.39 -55.31 -12.01
CA GLN A 21 70.23 -54.42 -12.07
C GLN A 21 68.99 -55.21 -11.66
N LEU A 22 68.13 -54.59 -10.86
CA LEU A 22 66.81 -55.14 -10.57
C LEU A 22 66.06 -55.34 -11.91
N PRO A 23 65.29 -56.44 -12.09
CA PRO A 23 64.53 -56.66 -13.33
C PRO A 23 63.63 -55.46 -13.72
N SER A 24 63.15 -54.70 -12.73
CA SER A 24 62.38 -53.47 -12.93
C SER A 24 63.14 -52.32 -13.59
N ARG A 25 64.47 -52.33 -13.55
CA ARG A 25 65.34 -51.33 -14.19
C ARG A 25 65.78 -51.73 -15.60
N HIS A 26 65.35 -52.89 -16.10
CA HIS A 26 65.54 -53.25 -17.50
C HIS A 26 64.70 -52.31 -18.39
N PRO A 27 65.27 -51.68 -19.44
CA PRO A 27 64.61 -50.61 -20.20
C PRO A 27 63.21 -50.97 -20.73
N LEU A 28 63.03 -52.20 -21.21
CA LEU A 28 61.75 -52.68 -21.71
C LEU A 28 60.69 -52.79 -20.60
N ILE A 29 61.08 -53.33 -19.45
CA ILE A 29 60.19 -53.53 -18.29
C ILE A 29 59.83 -52.17 -17.67
N SER A 30 60.81 -51.26 -17.55
CA SER A 30 60.58 -49.90 -17.07
C SER A 30 59.61 -49.15 -17.98
N SER A 31 59.74 -49.26 -19.30
CA SER A 31 58.83 -48.59 -20.25
C SER A 31 57.42 -49.16 -20.21
N PHE A 32 57.28 -50.47 -19.96
CA PHE A 32 55.98 -51.11 -19.81
C PHE A 32 55.30 -50.67 -18.52
N LEU A 33 56.02 -50.66 -17.40
CA LEU A 33 55.49 -50.23 -16.10
C LEU A 33 55.03 -48.76 -16.14
N ASP A 34 55.78 -47.88 -16.82
CA ASP A 34 55.43 -46.46 -16.96
C ASP A 34 54.13 -46.26 -17.77
N LYS A 35 54.00 -46.97 -18.89
CA LYS A 35 52.76 -46.98 -19.68
C LYS A 35 51.59 -47.55 -18.89
N PHE A 36 51.81 -48.64 -18.17
CA PHE A 36 50.78 -49.28 -17.34
C PHE A 36 50.29 -48.34 -16.23
N VAL A 37 51.20 -47.65 -15.54
CA VAL A 37 50.85 -46.66 -14.51
C VAL A 37 50.02 -45.51 -15.10
N THR A 38 50.42 -44.99 -16.26
CA THR A 38 49.69 -43.91 -16.93
C THR A 38 48.28 -44.35 -17.33
N GLN A 39 48.14 -45.59 -17.81
CA GLN A 39 46.86 -46.14 -18.24
C GLN A 39 45.92 -46.43 -17.06
N VAL A 40 46.46 -46.92 -15.93
CA VAL A 40 45.71 -47.10 -14.68
C VAL A 40 45.29 -45.75 -14.10
N GLN A 41 46.15 -44.73 -14.13
CA GLN A 41 45.80 -43.38 -13.68
C GLN A 41 44.73 -42.74 -14.56
N ALA A 42 44.81 -42.91 -15.88
CA ALA A 42 43.78 -42.44 -16.81
C ALA A 42 42.43 -43.14 -16.56
N ALA A 43 42.44 -44.47 -16.37
CA ALA A 43 41.24 -45.23 -16.05
C ALA A 43 40.63 -44.82 -14.69
N PHE A 44 41.48 -44.54 -13.70
CA PHE A 44 41.04 -44.06 -12.39
C PHE A 44 40.43 -42.66 -12.48
N HIS A 45 41.02 -41.75 -13.27
CA HIS A 45 40.48 -40.42 -13.50
C HIS A 45 39.13 -40.45 -14.23
N TRP A 46 38.98 -41.33 -15.23
CA TRP A 46 37.71 -41.55 -15.91
C TRP A 46 36.65 -42.11 -14.96
N ALA A 47 36.98 -43.11 -14.15
CA ALA A 47 36.05 -43.69 -13.17
C ALA A 47 35.68 -42.72 -12.03
N ALA A 48 36.59 -41.85 -11.61
CA ALA A 48 36.33 -40.82 -10.61
C ALA A 48 35.39 -39.72 -11.16
N ASN A 49 35.60 -39.29 -12.41
CA ASN A 49 34.75 -38.27 -13.05
C ASN A 49 33.34 -38.81 -13.37
N ASP A 50 33.20 -40.09 -13.69
CA ASP A 50 31.90 -40.72 -13.98
C ASP A 50 31.01 -40.81 -12.72
N ARG A 51 31.59 -41.14 -11.57
CA ARG A 51 30.87 -41.16 -10.28
C ARG A 51 30.43 -39.77 -9.82
N VAL A 52 31.29 -38.76 -9.97
CA VAL A 52 30.95 -37.37 -9.58
C VAL A 52 29.84 -36.80 -10.46
N ARG A 53 29.90 -37.07 -11.78
CA ARG A 53 28.87 -36.63 -12.73
C ARG A 53 27.51 -37.29 -12.46
N HIS A 54 27.49 -38.57 -12.08
CA HIS A 54 26.23 -39.26 -11.76
C HIS A 54 25.59 -38.81 -10.44
N GLU A 55 26.38 -38.51 -9.41
CA GLU A 55 25.85 -38.04 -8.12
C GLU A 55 25.31 -36.60 -8.22
N GLU A 56 26.04 -35.70 -8.90
CA GLU A 56 25.58 -34.33 -9.17
C GLU A 56 24.30 -34.34 -10.02
N THR A 57 24.26 -35.13 -11.09
CA THR A 57 23.07 -35.21 -11.95
C THR A 57 21.85 -35.70 -11.16
N ARG A 58 21.98 -36.66 -10.25
CA ARG A 58 20.87 -37.12 -9.38
C ARG A 58 20.41 -36.04 -8.40
N LEU A 59 21.34 -35.33 -7.76
CA LEU A 59 21.04 -34.23 -6.84
C LEU A 59 20.33 -33.05 -7.54
N TRP A 60 20.75 -32.71 -8.76
CA TRP A 60 20.09 -31.68 -9.58
C TRP A 60 18.64 -32.06 -9.93
N HIS A 61 18.40 -33.29 -10.40
CA HIS A 61 17.04 -33.74 -10.77
C HIS A 61 16.12 -33.85 -9.55
N GLU A 62 16.63 -34.29 -8.40
CA GLU A 62 15.83 -34.41 -7.17
C GLU A 62 15.46 -33.03 -6.60
N ASN A 63 16.37 -32.06 -6.66
CA ASN A 63 16.10 -30.67 -6.24
C ASN A 63 15.14 -29.94 -7.18
N GLU A 64 15.29 -30.10 -8.51
CA GLU A 64 14.35 -29.53 -9.48
C GLU A 64 12.93 -30.10 -9.31
N HIS A 65 12.78 -31.41 -9.12
CA HIS A 65 11.47 -32.01 -8.86
C HIS A 65 10.82 -31.52 -7.56
N LYS A 66 11.61 -31.33 -6.49
CA LYS A 66 11.10 -30.77 -5.21
C LYS A 66 10.68 -29.31 -5.38
N LEU A 67 11.47 -28.49 -6.08
CA LEU A 67 11.15 -27.09 -6.36
C LEU A 67 9.91 -26.94 -7.25
N LEU A 68 9.78 -27.75 -8.30
CA LEU A 68 8.62 -27.73 -9.20
C LEU A 68 7.34 -28.20 -8.49
N THR A 69 7.45 -29.23 -7.64
CA THR A 69 6.31 -29.71 -6.83
C THR A 69 5.89 -28.65 -5.81
N SER A 70 6.86 -27.99 -5.15
CA SER A 70 6.60 -26.89 -4.22
C SER A 70 5.95 -25.69 -4.92
N ALA A 71 6.48 -25.25 -6.08
CA ALA A 71 5.94 -24.14 -6.84
C ALA A 71 4.55 -24.44 -7.43
N TYR A 72 4.30 -25.69 -7.84
CA TYR A 72 2.97 -26.13 -8.27
C TYR A 72 1.96 -26.13 -7.13
N GLN A 73 2.35 -26.64 -5.95
CA GLN A 73 1.52 -26.70 -4.76
C GLN A 73 1.22 -25.29 -4.21
N GLU A 74 2.20 -24.39 -4.24
CA GLU A 74 2.04 -22.97 -3.92
C GLU A 74 1.09 -22.27 -4.90
N ARG A 75 1.24 -22.49 -6.21
CA ARG A 75 0.33 -21.94 -7.23
C ARG A 75 -1.10 -22.46 -7.06
N MET A 76 -1.28 -23.73 -6.70
CA MET A 76 -2.59 -24.30 -6.37
C MET A 76 -3.20 -23.68 -5.11
N HIS A 77 -2.39 -23.46 -4.08
CA HIS A 77 -2.83 -22.78 -2.86
C HIS A 77 -3.24 -21.33 -3.13
N VAL A 78 -2.42 -20.55 -3.87
CA VAL A 78 -2.74 -19.17 -4.27
C VAL A 78 -3.99 -19.10 -5.15
N SER A 79 -4.17 -20.06 -6.07
CA SER A 79 -5.40 -20.14 -6.88
C SER A 79 -6.63 -20.48 -6.02
N ALA A 80 -6.48 -21.36 -5.02
CA ALA A 80 -7.55 -21.73 -4.12
C ALA A 80 -7.96 -20.59 -3.18
N THR A 81 -7.00 -19.85 -2.62
CA THR A 81 -7.29 -18.66 -1.81
C THR A 81 -7.98 -17.60 -2.64
N LYS A 82 -7.49 -17.33 -3.87
CA LYS A 82 -8.13 -16.35 -4.76
C LYS A 82 -9.56 -16.74 -5.14
N ARG A 83 -9.81 -18.03 -5.39
CA ARG A 83 -11.15 -18.55 -5.66
C ARG A 83 -12.08 -18.38 -4.46
N ASN A 84 -11.59 -18.64 -3.25
CA ASN A 84 -12.35 -18.46 -2.02
C ASN A 84 -12.70 -16.99 -1.78
N GLU A 85 -11.76 -16.06 -2.00
CA GLU A 85 -12.02 -14.62 -1.93
C GLU A 85 -13.14 -14.20 -2.90
N LEU A 86 -13.05 -14.61 -4.17
CA LEU A 86 -14.07 -14.29 -5.17
C LEU A 86 -15.43 -14.90 -4.83
N PHE A 87 -15.45 -16.11 -4.24
CA PHE A 87 -16.68 -16.73 -3.79
C PHE A 87 -17.33 -15.94 -2.64
N GLN A 88 -16.54 -15.46 -1.67
CA GLN A 88 -17.06 -14.60 -0.60
C GLN A 88 -17.55 -13.26 -1.14
N GLN A 89 -16.82 -12.62 -2.06
CA GLN A 89 -17.25 -11.40 -2.72
C GLN A 89 -18.56 -11.60 -3.49
N LYS A 90 -18.68 -12.70 -4.24
CA LYS A 90 -19.92 -13.06 -4.94
C LYS A 90 -21.09 -13.21 -3.97
N LYS A 91 -20.89 -13.90 -2.84
CA LYS A 91 -21.93 -14.07 -1.81
C LYS A 91 -22.32 -12.73 -1.18
N TRP A 92 -21.35 -11.87 -0.91
CA TRP A 92 -21.61 -10.53 -0.38
C TRP A 92 -22.40 -9.67 -1.38
N LEU A 93 -21.99 -9.63 -2.65
CA LEU A 93 -22.71 -8.92 -3.72
C LEU A 93 -24.13 -9.44 -3.90
N GLN A 94 -24.34 -10.76 -3.79
CA GLN A 94 -25.67 -11.34 -3.88
C GLN A 94 -26.58 -10.86 -2.75
N LYS A 95 -26.08 -10.82 -1.51
CA LYS A 95 -26.82 -10.31 -0.36
C LYS A 95 -27.15 -8.81 -0.52
N GLU A 96 -26.19 -8.01 -0.98
CA GLU A 96 -26.42 -6.58 -1.25
C GLU A 96 -27.49 -6.40 -2.33
N THR A 97 -27.47 -7.21 -3.38
CA THR A 97 -28.48 -7.14 -4.45
C THR A 97 -29.86 -7.53 -3.93
N GLU A 98 -29.96 -8.49 -3.01
CA GLU A 98 -31.22 -8.87 -2.36
C GLU A 98 -31.76 -7.75 -1.46
N ASP A 99 -30.90 -7.09 -0.67
CA ASP A 99 -31.27 -5.93 0.16
C ASP A 99 -31.76 -4.76 -0.69
N LEU A 100 -31.03 -4.42 -1.76
CA LEU A 100 -31.42 -3.36 -2.70
C LEU A 100 -32.77 -3.67 -3.37
N ARG A 101 -33.03 -4.92 -3.74
CA ARG A 101 -34.34 -5.33 -4.28
C ARG A 101 -35.46 -5.18 -3.24
N ALA A 102 -35.23 -5.55 -1.98
CA ALA A 102 -36.21 -5.36 -0.92
C ALA A 102 -36.51 -3.86 -0.69
N ARG A 103 -35.47 -3.02 -0.70
CA ARG A 103 -35.62 -1.57 -0.58
C ARG A 103 -36.36 -0.97 -1.77
N LEU A 104 -36.09 -1.45 -2.98
CA LEU A 104 -36.79 -1.05 -4.19
C LEU A 104 -38.30 -1.37 -4.09
N ALA A 105 -38.67 -2.58 -3.66
CA ALA A 105 -40.07 -2.97 -3.51
C ALA A 105 -40.83 -2.08 -2.51
N ILE A 106 -40.19 -1.67 -1.41
CA ILE A 106 -40.77 -0.72 -0.44
C ILE A 106 -41.00 0.65 -1.10
N LEU A 107 -40.04 1.13 -1.89
CA LEU A 107 -40.16 2.41 -2.57
C LEU A 107 -41.24 2.38 -3.66
N GLU A 108 -41.33 1.29 -4.42
CA GLU A 108 -42.40 1.09 -5.42
C GLU A 108 -43.79 1.06 -4.77
N ALA A 109 -43.94 0.41 -3.60
CA ALA A 109 -45.19 0.42 -2.85
C ALA A 109 -45.57 1.84 -2.38
N LYS A 110 -44.59 2.64 -1.94
CA LYS A 110 -44.81 4.04 -1.58
C LYS A 110 -45.17 4.91 -2.80
N ASP A 111 -44.51 4.71 -3.93
CA ASP A 111 -44.85 5.41 -5.18
C ASP A 111 -46.30 5.11 -5.60
N GLN A 112 -46.71 3.85 -5.57
CA GLN A 112 -48.09 3.45 -5.85
C GLN A 112 -49.11 4.00 -4.83
N GLN A 113 -48.72 4.14 -3.57
CA GLN A 113 -49.57 4.80 -2.56
C GLN A 113 -49.74 6.29 -2.88
N LEU A 114 -48.64 7.01 -3.14
CA LEU A 114 -48.67 8.43 -3.46
C LEU A 114 -49.46 8.71 -4.74
N ARG A 115 -49.30 7.88 -5.78
CA ARG A 115 -50.11 7.98 -7.01
C ARG A 115 -51.61 7.94 -6.72
N ARG A 116 -52.05 6.99 -5.88
CA ARG A 116 -53.46 6.88 -5.49
C ARG A 116 -53.93 8.09 -4.68
N GLU A 117 -53.10 8.60 -3.78
CA GLU A 117 -53.42 9.79 -2.99
C GLU A 117 -53.55 11.04 -3.87
N ILE A 118 -52.66 11.21 -4.85
CA ILE A 118 -52.75 12.28 -5.85
C ILE A 118 -54.04 12.14 -6.67
N GLU A 119 -54.34 10.94 -7.19
CA GLU A 119 -55.58 10.70 -7.95
C GLU A 119 -56.85 10.99 -7.13
N GLU A 120 -56.83 10.70 -5.83
CA GLU A 120 -57.96 11.01 -4.94
C GLU A 120 -58.10 12.52 -4.71
N GLN A 121 -57.00 13.23 -4.51
CA GLN A 121 -57.02 14.70 -4.42
C GLN A 121 -57.51 15.33 -5.72
N ASP A 122 -57.07 14.86 -6.87
CA ASP A 122 -57.52 15.36 -8.17
C ASP A 122 -59.03 15.14 -8.37
N ARG A 123 -59.56 13.99 -7.93
CA ARG A 123 -61.02 13.73 -7.93
C ARG A 123 -61.76 14.69 -7.01
N LEU A 124 -61.21 14.95 -5.82
CA LEU A 124 -61.82 15.88 -4.86
C LEU A 124 -61.88 17.29 -5.44
N ILE A 125 -60.78 17.78 -6.02
CA ILE A 125 -60.72 19.09 -6.68
C ILE A 125 -61.77 19.18 -7.79
N GLN A 126 -61.83 18.18 -8.68
CA GLN A 126 -62.83 18.15 -9.75
C GLN A 126 -64.27 18.15 -9.21
N SER A 127 -64.54 17.45 -8.10
CA SER A 127 -65.86 17.45 -7.47
C SER A 127 -66.22 18.82 -6.89
N GLN A 128 -65.27 19.48 -6.23
CA GLN A 128 -65.46 20.83 -5.68
C GLN A 128 -65.68 21.86 -6.79
N ASP A 129 -64.95 21.77 -7.91
CA ASP A 129 -65.16 22.64 -9.06
C ASP A 129 -66.56 22.46 -9.68
N CYS A 130 -67.08 21.23 -9.71
CA CYS A 130 -68.45 20.95 -10.16
C CYS A 130 -69.51 21.55 -9.20
N GLU A 131 -69.30 21.43 -7.89
CA GLU A 131 -70.18 22.00 -6.86
C GLU A 131 -70.16 23.54 -6.87
N LEU A 132 -68.98 24.14 -7.04
CA LEU A 132 -68.81 25.59 -7.18
C LEU A 132 -69.51 26.12 -8.43
N THR A 133 -69.36 25.43 -9.57
CA THR A 133 -70.04 25.79 -10.81
C THR A 133 -71.57 25.72 -10.68
N THR A 134 -72.07 24.69 -10.00
CA THR A 134 -73.50 24.51 -9.73
C THR A 134 -74.02 25.59 -8.78
N SER A 135 -73.25 25.92 -7.74
CA SER A 135 -73.60 26.94 -6.74
C SER A 135 -73.62 28.35 -7.34
N LEU A 136 -72.65 28.68 -8.19
CA LEU A 136 -72.60 29.96 -8.91
C LEU A 136 -73.74 30.12 -9.92
N GLY A 137 -74.29 29.03 -10.46
CA GLY A 137 -75.43 29.04 -11.37
C GLY A 137 -76.77 29.42 -10.70
N CYS A 138 -76.87 29.31 -9.37
CA CYS A 138 -78.07 29.66 -8.59
C CYS A 138 -78.05 31.08 -8.00
N ILE A 139 -76.96 31.83 -8.18
CA ILE A 139 -76.73 33.16 -7.60
C ILE A 139 -77.16 34.25 -8.58
N SER A 140 -77.70 35.37 -8.09
CA SER A 140 -78.12 36.48 -8.96
C SER A 140 -76.92 37.22 -9.56
N LEU A 141 -77.12 37.86 -10.73
CA LEU A 141 -76.05 38.61 -11.41
C LEU A 141 -75.41 39.70 -10.52
N ARG A 142 -76.20 40.32 -9.63
CA ARG A 142 -75.71 41.36 -8.72
C ARG A 142 -74.78 40.78 -7.65
N GLU A 143 -75.17 39.68 -7.02
CA GLU A 143 -74.35 38.99 -6.01
C GLU A 143 -73.07 38.45 -6.63
N LEU A 144 -73.13 37.94 -7.88
CA LEU A 144 -71.95 37.50 -8.61
C LEU A 144 -70.98 38.65 -8.92
N GLN A 145 -71.51 39.84 -9.26
CA GLN A 145 -70.71 41.05 -9.45
C GLN A 145 -70.06 41.52 -8.15
N GLU A 146 -70.77 41.43 -7.01
CA GLU A 146 -70.22 41.77 -5.69
C GLU A 146 -69.13 40.77 -5.27
N ILE A 147 -69.30 39.48 -5.54
CA ILE A 147 -68.29 38.44 -5.30
C ILE A 147 -67.07 38.67 -6.20
N SER A 148 -67.27 38.92 -7.51
CA SER A 148 -66.17 39.22 -8.44
C SER A 148 -65.36 40.42 -7.96
N LYS A 149 -66.04 41.50 -7.57
CA LYS A 149 -65.39 42.70 -7.04
C LYS A 149 -64.63 42.41 -5.74
N ALA A 150 -65.22 41.66 -4.82
CA ALA A 150 -64.55 41.27 -3.57
C ALA A 150 -63.30 40.39 -3.84
N VAL A 151 -63.37 39.50 -4.83
CA VAL A 151 -62.22 38.68 -5.27
C VAL A 151 -61.15 39.56 -5.91
N ASP A 152 -61.51 40.49 -6.78
CA ASP A 152 -60.59 41.44 -7.42
C ASP A 152 -59.92 42.36 -6.37
N ASP A 153 -60.68 42.84 -5.39
CA ASP A 153 -60.17 43.65 -4.27
C ASP A 153 -59.23 42.82 -3.37
N THR A 154 -59.55 41.54 -3.15
CA THR A 154 -58.69 40.61 -2.39
C THR A 154 -57.40 40.29 -3.16
N LEU A 155 -57.48 40.05 -4.46
CA LEU A 155 -56.32 39.86 -5.34
C LEU A 155 -55.43 41.11 -5.35
N ALA A 156 -56.03 42.29 -5.53
CA ALA A 156 -55.32 43.57 -5.49
C ALA A 156 -54.61 43.79 -4.14
N SER A 157 -55.24 43.37 -3.03
CA SER A 157 -54.61 43.38 -1.70
C SER A 157 -53.51 42.33 -1.54
N SER A 158 -53.66 41.15 -2.15
CA SER A 158 -52.65 40.07 -2.17
C SER A 158 -51.37 40.49 -2.88
N TYR A 159 -51.47 41.22 -3.99
CA TYR A 159 -50.30 41.80 -4.67
C TYR A 159 -49.61 42.93 -3.87
N GLN A 160 -50.26 43.46 -2.83
CA GLN A 160 -49.67 44.43 -1.88
C GLN A 160 -49.08 43.76 -0.64
N ILE A 161 -49.37 42.48 -0.39
CA ILE A 161 -48.66 41.72 0.63
C ILE A 161 -47.23 41.55 0.12
N PRO A 162 -46.20 42.10 0.79
CA PRO A 162 -44.84 41.82 0.41
C PRO A 162 -44.60 40.33 0.72
N PHE A 163 -44.72 39.48 -0.30
CA PHE A 163 -44.12 38.16 -0.25
C PHE A 163 -42.61 38.39 -0.21
N SER A 164 -42.04 38.41 0.99
CA SER A 164 -40.60 38.24 1.13
C SER A 164 -40.27 36.81 0.69
N LEU A 165 -40.01 36.65 -0.61
CA LEU A 165 -39.32 35.49 -1.19
C LEU A 165 -37.85 35.42 -0.71
N ASP A 166 -37.41 36.40 0.07
CA ASP A 166 -36.12 36.37 0.74
C ASP A 166 -36.10 35.26 1.78
N LEU A 167 -35.14 34.35 1.61
CA LEU A 167 -34.79 33.33 2.57
C LEU A 167 -34.63 33.97 3.97
N PRO A 168 -35.28 33.44 5.03
CA PRO A 168 -35.23 34.02 6.37
C PRO A 168 -33.82 34.44 6.76
N GLY A 169 -33.67 35.63 7.34
CA GLY A 169 -32.36 36.17 7.72
C GLY A 169 -31.54 35.22 8.60
N THR A 170 -32.21 34.36 9.36
CA THR A 170 -31.61 33.25 10.13
C THR A 170 -30.95 32.21 9.22
N ILE A 171 -31.62 31.71 8.18
CA ILE A 171 -31.08 30.73 7.24
C ILE A 171 -29.94 31.35 6.41
N LYS A 172 -30.09 32.61 5.97
CA LYS A 172 -29.00 33.33 5.28
C LYS A 172 -27.75 33.43 6.14
N SER A 173 -27.89 33.78 7.42
CA SER A 173 -26.76 33.81 8.36
C SER A 173 -26.13 32.43 8.58
N LEU A 174 -26.94 31.36 8.61
CA LEU A 174 -26.43 29.99 8.74
C LEU A 174 -25.65 29.56 7.49
N LEU A 175 -26.11 29.90 6.28
CA LEU A 175 -25.37 29.65 5.03
C LEU A 175 -24.02 30.37 4.99
N GLU A 176 -23.98 31.65 5.41
CA GLU A 176 -22.74 32.41 5.51
C GLU A 176 -21.75 31.78 6.49
N LYS A 177 -22.24 31.30 7.64
CA LYS A 177 -21.43 30.57 8.63
C LYS A 177 -20.94 29.23 8.07
N GLU A 178 -21.77 28.49 7.35
CA GLU A 178 -21.40 27.24 6.69
C GLU A 178 -20.25 27.50 5.69
N GLN A 179 -20.37 28.53 4.85
CA GLN A 179 -19.35 28.89 3.88
C GLN A 179 -18.02 29.29 4.55
N SER A 180 -18.10 30.10 5.61
CA SER A 180 -16.93 30.47 6.43
C SER A 180 -16.25 29.24 7.05
N CYS A 181 -17.05 28.32 7.60
CA CYS A 181 -16.57 27.08 8.18
C CYS A 181 -15.90 26.18 7.12
N SER A 182 -16.51 26.04 5.95
CA SER A 182 -15.95 25.30 4.81
C SER A 182 -14.58 25.86 4.37
N MET A 183 -14.44 27.19 4.30
CA MET A 183 -13.15 27.82 4.03
C MET A 183 -12.13 27.52 5.13
N SER A 184 -12.53 27.58 6.40
CA SER A 184 -11.65 27.30 7.55
C SER A 184 -11.19 25.83 7.61
N ILE A 185 -12.08 24.89 7.26
CA ILE A 185 -11.75 23.46 7.11
C ILE A 185 -10.69 23.30 6.03
N LYS A 186 -10.90 23.89 4.84
CA LYS A 186 -9.94 23.82 3.73
C LYS A 186 -8.58 24.38 4.14
N GLU A 187 -8.55 25.56 4.76
CA GLU A 187 -7.30 26.20 5.21
C GLU A 187 -6.59 25.39 6.30
N THR A 188 -7.32 24.87 7.29
CA THR A 188 -6.70 24.09 8.36
C THR A 188 -6.21 22.73 7.84
N THR A 189 -6.94 22.13 6.90
CA THR A 189 -6.53 20.89 6.22
C THR A 189 -5.26 21.09 5.42
N THR A 190 -5.11 22.20 4.68
CA THR A 190 -3.86 22.47 3.95
C THR A 190 -2.68 22.63 4.91
N LYS A 191 -2.86 23.31 6.05
CA LYS A 191 -1.82 23.43 7.10
C LYS A 191 -1.41 22.08 7.68
N VAL A 192 -2.37 21.19 7.95
CA VAL A 192 -2.07 19.82 8.43
C VAL A 192 -1.31 19.03 7.36
N CYS A 193 -1.75 19.08 6.11
CA CYS A 193 -1.10 18.38 5.00
C CYS A 193 0.33 18.88 4.74
N THR A 194 0.57 20.18 4.77
CA THR A 194 1.93 20.74 4.58
C THR A 194 2.82 20.41 5.75
N SER A 195 2.33 20.51 6.99
CA SER A 195 3.05 20.09 8.19
C SER A 195 3.43 18.60 8.12
N GLN A 196 2.52 17.72 7.73
CA GLN A 196 2.80 16.30 7.58
C GLN A 196 3.89 16.02 6.52
N LYS A 197 3.86 16.74 5.38
CA LYS A 197 4.91 16.66 4.35
C LYS A 197 6.27 17.09 4.92
N LEU A 198 6.34 18.21 5.63
CA LEU A 198 7.58 18.69 6.25
C LEU A 198 8.11 17.70 7.30
N CYS A 199 7.24 17.16 8.16
CA CYS A 199 7.58 16.08 9.09
C CYS A 199 8.22 14.87 8.38
N SER A 200 7.67 14.47 7.23
CA SER A 200 8.21 13.34 6.46
C SER A 200 9.61 13.62 5.91
N THR A 201 9.85 14.85 5.46
CA THR A 201 11.16 15.27 4.95
C THR A 201 12.19 15.39 6.06
N LEU A 202 11.82 15.98 7.20
CA LEU A 202 12.69 16.07 8.37
C LEU A 202 13.06 14.69 8.91
N ARG A 203 12.08 13.78 9.05
CA ARG A 203 12.35 12.38 9.46
C ARG A 203 13.31 11.66 8.52
N ARG A 204 13.18 11.89 7.21
CA ARG A 204 14.11 11.32 6.24
C ARG A 204 15.53 11.85 6.45
N LYS A 205 15.69 13.18 6.57
CA LYS A 205 17.00 13.79 6.83
C LYS A 205 17.64 13.28 8.13
N VAL A 206 16.87 13.20 9.21
CA VAL A 206 17.34 12.65 10.49
C VAL A 206 17.80 11.21 10.30
N SER A 207 17.00 10.38 9.63
CA SER A 207 17.36 9.00 9.32
C SER A 207 18.61 8.90 8.45
N ASP A 208 18.78 9.78 7.45
CA ASP A 208 19.95 9.79 6.57
C ASP A 208 21.22 10.08 7.40
N ILE A 209 21.18 11.09 8.28
CA ILE A 209 22.29 11.41 9.18
C ILE A 209 22.58 10.24 10.13
N GLU A 210 21.54 9.63 10.72
CA GLU A 210 21.67 8.46 11.59
C GLU A 210 22.35 7.27 10.90
N THR A 211 22.08 7.06 9.62
CA THR A 211 22.72 5.98 8.85
C THR A 211 24.16 6.30 8.44
N GLN A 212 24.53 7.58 8.28
CA GLN A 212 25.88 8.01 7.92
C GLN A 212 26.85 7.99 9.10
N LEU A 213 26.36 8.28 10.31
CA LEU A 213 27.19 8.38 11.53
C LEU A 213 28.06 7.14 11.81
N PRO A 214 27.56 5.89 11.72
CA PRO A 214 28.39 4.69 11.93
C PRO A 214 29.56 4.58 10.94
N ALA A 215 29.35 4.88 9.67
CA ALA A 215 30.39 4.80 8.65
C ALA A 215 31.50 5.85 8.88
N LEU A 216 31.13 7.06 9.31
CA LEU A 216 32.10 8.10 9.67
C LEU A 216 32.89 7.72 10.94
N LEU A 217 32.24 7.11 11.93
CA LEU A 217 32.91 6.60 13.13
C LEU A 217 33.92 5.50 12.78
N GLU A 218 33.56 4.57 11.89
CA GLU A 218 34.46 3.54 11.39
C GLU A 218 35.65 4.14 10.62
N ALA A 219 35.39 5.06 9.68
CA ALA A 219 36.43 5.76 8.94
C ALA A 219 37.40 6.50 9.87
N LYS A 220 36.88 7.12 10.95
CA LYS A 220 37.70 7.76 11.98
C LYS A 220 38.59 6.74 12.70
N MET A 221 38.05 5.59 13.11
CA MET A 221 38.85 4.54 13.78
C MET A 221 39.96 4.01 12.87
N LEU A 222 39.68 3.83 11.57
CA LEU A 222 40.68 3.42 10.58
C LEU A 222 41.76 4.47 10.40
N ALA A 223 41.40 5.76 10.33
CA ALA A 223 42.37 6.85 10.22
C ALA A 223 43.31 6.94 11.44
N VAL A 224 42.78 6.75 12.66
CA VAL A 224 43.59 6.68 13.89
C VAL A 224 44.53 5.48 13.86
N SER A 225 44.04 4.31 13.46
CA SER A 225 44.86 3.08 13.36
C SER A 225 45.94 3.19 12.29
N GLY A 226 45.65 3.90 11.19
CA GLY A 226 46.58 4.24 10.12
C GLY A 226 47.50 5.42 10.42
N SER A 227 47.49 5.95 11.65
CA SER A 227 48.30 7.11 12.09
C SER A 227 48.06 8.39 11.27
N ASN A 228 46.93 8.52 10.58
CA ASN A 228 46.53 9.71 9.85
C ASN A 228 45.65 10.61 10.75
N PHE A 229 46.31 11.33 11.67
CA PHE A 229 45.66 12.18 12.65
C PHE A 229 44.98 13.42 12.05
N GLY A 230 45.44 13.89 10.88
CA GLY A 230 44.79 14.99 10.15
C GLY A 230 43.38 14.59 9.74
N THR A 231 43.24 13.49 8.99
CA THR A 231 41.93 12.97 8.58
C THR A 231 41.07 12.56 9.77
N ALA A 232 41.63 11.99 10.83
CA ALA A 232 40.88 11.65 12.04
C ALA A 232 40.31 12.90 12.76
N LYS A 233 41.03 14.03 12.72
CA LYS A 233 40.56 15.31 13.26
C LYS A 233 39.41 15.86 12.41
N ASP A 234 39.56 15.88 11.09
CA ASP A 234 38.53 16.36 10.16
C ASP A 234 37.22 15.56 10.33
N LEU A 235 37.32 14.22 10.37
CA LEU A 235 36.18 13.34 10.62
C LEU A 235 35.54 13.57 12.00
N THR A 236 36.33 13.94 13.02
CA THR A 236 35.78 14.28 14.34
C THR A 236 34.96 15.56 14.31
N GLU A 237 35.38 16.54 13.51
CA GLU A 237 34.64 17.79 13.33
C GLU A 237 33.35 17.57 12.54
N GLU A 238 33.40 16.76 11.47
CA GLU A 238 32.23 16.37 10.68
C GLU A 238 31.20 15.61 11.51
N ILE A 239 31.61 14.59 12.27
CA ILE A 239 30.71 13.83 13.15
C ILE A 239 30.02 14.75 14.15
N ARG A 240 30.77 15.69 14.74
CA ARG A 240 30.21 16.68 15.70
C ARG A 240 29.19 17.59 15.02
N SER A 241 29.51 18.08 13.82
CA SER A 241 28.62 18.94 13.04
C SER A 241 27.31 18.21 12.69
N LEU A 242 27.40 16.99 12.16
CA LEU A 242 26.24 16.17 11.81
C LEU A 242 25.39 15.80 13.03
N THR A 243 26.03 15.51 14.17
CA THR A 243 25.31 15.23 15.42
C THR A 243 24.52 16.46 15.88
N SER A 244 25.12 17.65 15.83
CA SER A 244 24.43 18.90 16.16
C SER A 244 23.30 19.23 15.18
N GLU A 245 23.50 18.98 13.88
CA GLU A 245 22.45 19.15 12.87
C GLU A 245 21.28 18.20 13.13
N LYS A 246 21.56 16.92 13.42
CA LYS A 246 20.55 15.92 13.77
C LYS A 246 19.70 16.39 14.95
N GLU A 247 20.32 16.78 16.06
CA GLU A 247 19.62 17.28 17.25
C GLU A 247 18.74 18.50 16.94
N GLY A 248 19.25 19.43 16.11
CA GLY A 248 18.48 20.58 15.64
C GLY A 248 17.26 20.19 14.79
N LEU A 249 17.41 19.25 13.86
CA LEU A 249 16.32 18.74 13.03
C LEU A 249 15.27 17.98 13.86
N GLU A 250 15.68 17.23 14.87
CA GLU A 250 14.78 16.55 15.82
C GLU A 250 14.00 17.57 16.66
N GLY A 251 14.64 18.65 17.11
CA GLY A 251 13.97 19.76 17.79
C GLY A 251 12.87 20.39 16.94
N LEU A 252 13.18 20.73 15.69
CA LEU A 252 12.21 21.27 14.73
C LEU A 252 11.08 20.27 14.43
N LEU A 253 11.40 18.99 14.31
CA LEU A 253 10.41 17.93 14.09
C LEU A 253 9.41 17.87 15.26
N ASN A 254 9.88 17.93 16.50
CA ASN A 254 9.03 17.92 17.69
C ASN A 254 8.09 19.13 17.75
N GLU A 255 8.60 20.33 17.46
CA GLU A 255 7.78 21.55 17.39
C GLU A 255 6.71 21.43 16.30
N LEU A 256 7.08 20.94 15.12
CA LEU A 256 6.16 20.78 14.01
C LEU A 256 5.08 19.73 14.29
N LEU A 257 5.42 18.64 14.99
CA LEU A 257 4.45 17.64 15.45
C LEU A 257 3.46 18.21 16.47
N LEU A 258 3.93 19.01 17.42
CA LEU A 258 3.07 19.71 18.38
C LEU A 258 2.09 20.67 17.69
N LEU A 259 2.59 21.47 16.74
CA LEU A 259 1.77 22.36 15.93
C LEU A 259 0.75 21.57 15.07
N SER A 260 1.18 20.46 14.47
CA SER A 260 0.31 19.56 13.71
C SER A 260 -0.82 19.01 14.57
N ALA A 261 -0.52 18.50 15.75
CA ALA A 261 -1.50 17.98 16.70
C ALA A 261 -2.51 19.05 17.13
N ARG A 262 -2.05 20.29 17.36
CA ARG A 262 -2.94 21.43 17.65
C ARG A 262 -3.87 21.74 16.48
N ASN A 263 -3.35 21.72 15.25
CA ASN A 263 -4.13 21.96 14.05
C ASN A 263 -5.15 20.84 13.77
N VAL A 264 -4.80 19.58 14.02
CA VAL A 264 -5.73 18.44 13.93
C VAL A 264 -6.89 18.60 14.91
N ARG A 265 -6.62 18.89 16.19
CA ARG A 265 -7.68 19.16 17.19
C ARG A 265 -8.51 20.40 16.86
N LYS A 266 -7.95 21.38 16.16
CA LYS A 266 -8.69 22.55 15.67
C LYS A 266 -9.60 22.14 14.51
N LEU A 267 -9.10 21.33 13.57
CA LEU A 267 -9.86 20.83 12.43
C LEU A 267 -11.05 19.96 12.88
N GLU A 268 -10.86 19.10 13.87
CA GLU A 268 -11.94 18.31 14.49
C GLU A 268 -13.06 19.20 15.02
N ARG A 269 -12.72 20.21 15.84
CA ARG A 269 -13.70 21.16 16.37
C ARG A 269 -14.47 21.90 15.28
N ILE A 270 -13.77 22.39 14.25
CA ILE A 270 -14.43 23.08 13.12
C ILE A 270 -15.35 22.12 12.37
N LYS A 271 -14.96 20.86 12.19
CA LYS A 271 -15.78 19.85 11.53
C LYS A 271 -17.04 19.55 12.36
N ASP A 272 -16.92 19.46 13.68
CA ASP A 272 -18.08 19.27 14.57
C ASP A 272 -19.04 20.46 14.46
N ASP A 273 -18.51 21.69 14.49
CA ASP A 273 -19.31 22.92 14.29
C ASP A 273 -19.99 22.94 12.91
N TYR A 274 -19.29 22.51 11.85
CA TYR A 274 -19.87 22.35 10.51
C TYR A 274 -21.04 21.35 10.50
N THR A 275 -20.89 20.20 11.15
CA THR A 275 -21.97 19.21 11.21
C THR A 275 -23.19 19.72 11.97
N ARG A 276 -22.99 20.49 13.04
CA ARG A 276 -24.07 21.13 13.79
C ARG A 276 -24.79 22.19 12.95
N LEU A 277 -24.03 23.07 12.29
CA LEU A 277 -24.56 24.07 11.37
C LEU A 277 -25.42 23.43 10.28
N LYS A 278 -24.98 22.30 9.73
CA LYS A 278 -25.72 21.58 8.69
C LYS A 278 -27.05 21.02 9.20
N GLN A 279 -27.09 20.50 10.42
CA GLN A 279 -28.34 20.05 11.07
C GLN A 279 -29.29 21.22 11.34
N GLU A 280 -28.76 22.36 11.81
CA GLU A 280 -29.56 23.58 12.01
C GLU A 280 -30.16 24.09 10.70
N LEU A 281 -29.40 23.96 9.60
CA LEU A 281 -29.84 24.36 8.26
C LEU A 281 -30.96 23.45 7.75
N GLU A 282 -30.81 22.13 7.89
CA GLU A 282 -31.85 21.14 7.54
C GLU A 282 -33.14 21.35 8.36
N GLN A 283 -33.02 21.70 9.65
CA GLN A 283 -34.18 22.01 10.50
C GLN A 283 -34.85 23.33 10.12
N GLY A 284 -34.07 24.35 9.78
CA GLY A 284 -34.57 25.64 9.33
C GLY A 284 -35.29 25.56 7.99
N GLU A 285 -34.78 24.73 7.07
CA GLU A 285 -35.42 24.44 5.79
C GLU A 285 -36.71 23.63 5.96
N ALA A 286 -36.75 22.64 6.88
CA ALA A 286 -37.94 21.83 7.13
C ALA A 286 -39.06 22.59 7.86
N ALA A 287 -38.74 23.69 8.53
CA ALA A 287 -39.69 24.57 9.19
C ALA A 287 -40.31 25.63 8.26
N PHE A 288 -39.83 25.69 7.01
CA PHE A 288 -40.28 26.60 5.95
C PHE A 288 -41.05 25.84 4.87
#